data_AF-A0A966MDQ8-F1
#
_entry.id   AF-A0A966MDQ8-F1
#
_cell.length_a   1.000
_cell.length_b   1.000
_cell.length_c   1.000
_cell.angle_alpha   90.00
_cell.angle_beta   90.00
_cell.angle_gamma   90.00
#
_symmetry.space_group_name_H-M   'P 1'
#
loop_
_entity.id
_entity.type
_entity.pdbx_description
1 polymer ?
#
loop_
_entity_poly.entity_id
_entity_poly.type
_entity_poly.pdbx_seq_one_letter_code
_entity_poly.pdbx_strand_id
1 'polypeptide(L)' 'MSEDEAKQEGTEEVAENLKVLENIDVVLTVEVGRTEITIRDLLRLNEGSVVELDRLAGDPLDILVNNT' A
#
# COMPACT_ATOMS: atom_id res chain seq x y z
N MET A 1 -7.69 -17.11 -43.33
CA MET A 1 -7.59 -16.80 -41.90
C MET A 1 -6.63 -15.63 -41.82
N SER A 2 -7.20 -14.47 -41.52
CA SER A 2 -6.54 -13.17 -41.60
C SER A 2 -5.84 -12.90 -40.28
N GLU A 3 -4.66 -12.28 -40.30
CA GLU A 3 -3.84 -11.98 -39.12
C GLU A 3 -4.55 -11.09 -38.07
N ASP A 4 -5.70 -10.50 -38.43
CA ASP A 4 -6.57 -9.69 -37.57
C ASP A 4 -7.34 -10.53 -36.52
N GLU A 5 -7.73 -11.77 -36.84
CA GLU A 5 -8.52 -12.63 -35.93
C GLU A 5 -7.68 -13.16 -34.75
N ALA A 6 -6.39 -13.44 -34.99
CA ALA A 6 -5.47 -13.94 -33.96
C ALA A 6 -5.11 -12.88 -32.89
N LYS A 7 -5.31 -11.59 -33.19
CA LYS A 7 -5.02 -10.48 -32.26
C LYS A 7 -6.20 -10.16 -31.33
N GLN A 8 -7.43 -10.50 -31.75
CA GLN A 8 -8.64 -10.25 -30.96
C GLN A 8 -8.80 -11.25 -29.80
N GLU A 9 -8.50 -12.54 -29.99
CA GLU A 9 -8.59 -13.56 -28.93
C GLU A 9 -7.67 -13.26 -27.74
N GLY A 10 -6.42 -12.85 -27.98
CA GLY A 10 -5.47 -12.53 -26.91
C GLY A 10 -5.81 -11.28 -26.10
N THR A 11 -6.69 -10.41 -26.61
CA THR A 11 -7.12 -9.19 -25.89
C THR A 11 -8.30 -9.47 -24.97
N GLU A 12 -9.20 -10.38 -25.34
CA GLU A 12 -10.34 -10.80 -24.51
C GLU A 12 -9.91 -11.65 -23.31
N GLU A 13 -8.93 -12.56 -23.46
CA GLU A 13 -8.39 -13.32 -22.33
C GLU A 13 -7.74 -12.43 -21.26
N VAL A 14 -7.04 -11.37 -21.67
CA VAL A 14 -6.43 -10.41 -20.72
C VAL A 14 -7.50 -9.63 -19.97
N ALA A 15 -8.60 -9.27 -20.63
CA ALA A 15 -9.74 -8.59 -19.99
C ALA A 15 -10.45 -9.50 -18.97
N GLU A 16 -10.65 -10.78 -19.29
CA GLU A 16 -11.20 -11.76 -18.35
C GLU A 16 -10.29 -11.97 -17.13
N ASN A 17 -8.97 -12.07 -17.34
CA ASN A 17 -8.01 -12.17 -16.24
C ASN A 17 -8.02 -10.93 -15.33
N LEU A 18 -8.24 -9.73 -15.87
CA LEU A 18 -8.35 -8.51 -15.06
C LEU A 18 -9.59 -8.51 -14.16
N LYS A 19 -10.73 -9.00 -14.64
CA LYS A 19 -11.98 -9.13 -13.85
C LYS A 19 -11.81 -10.03 -12.63
N VAL A 20 -10.93 -11.03 -12.71
CA VAL A 20 -10.60 -11.89 -11.56
C VAL A 20 -9.81 -11.10 -10.51
N LEU A 21 -8.90 -10.23 -10.92
CA LEU A 21 -8.10 -9.39 -10.01
C LEU A 21 -8.94 -8.34 -9.27
N GLU A 22 -10.06 -7.88 -9.85
CA GLU A 22 -10.97 -6.90 -9.23
C GLU A 22 -11.57 -7.37 -7.91
N ASN A 23 -11.66 -8.69 -7.69
CA ASN A 23 -12.29 -9.27 -6.49
C ASN A 23 -11.27 -9.74 -5.44
N ILE A 24 -10.00 -9.36 -5.58
CA ILE A 24 -8.95 -9.73 -4.62
C ILE A 24 -8.94 -8.74 -3.46
N ASP A 25 -9.11 -9.26 -2.24
CA ASP A 25 -8.97 -8.47 -1.01
C ASP A 25 -7.54 -7.96 -0.84
N VAL A 26 -7.41 -6.68 -0.46
CA VAL A 26 -6.12 -6.04 -0.17
C VAL A 26 -6.10 -5.45 1.23
N VAL A 27 -4.92 -5.43 1.85
CA VAL A 27 -4.72 -4.78 3.15
C VAL A 27 -4.36 -3.32 2.93
N LEU A 28 -5.28 -2.44 3.29
CA LEU A 28 -5.05 -0.99 3.30
C LEU A 28 -4.51 -0.58 4.68
N THR A 29 -3.35 0.07 4.70
CA THR A 29 -2.77 0.65 5.92
C THR A 29 -2.72 2.15 5.79
N VAL A 30 -3.23 2.88 6.78
CA VAL A 30 -3.16 4.34 6.84
C VAL A 30 -2.11 4.72 7.87
N GLU A 31 -1.14 5.52 7.45
CA GLU A 31 0.01 5.87 8.28
C GLU A 31 -0.04 7.34 8.72
N VAL A 32 0.09 7.55 10.03
CA VAL A 32 0.07 8.88 10.65
C VAL A 32 1.44 9.56 10.58
N GLY A 33 2.53 8.78 10.64
CA GLY A 33 3.91 9.26 10.53
C GLY A 33 4.90 8.21 11.02
N ARG A 34 6.19 8.46 10.75
CA ARG A 34 7.30 7.60 11.18
C ARG A 34 8.24 8.39 12.08
N THR A 35 9.14 7.68 12.74
CA THR A 35 10.25 8.31 13.45
C THR A 35 11.34 7.27 13.64
N GLU A 36 12.58 7.74 13.69
CA GLU A 36 13.73 6.89 13.99
C GLU A 36 14.20 7.20 15.41
N ILE A 37 14.23 6.18 16.27
CA ILE A 37 14.73 6.30 17.64
C ILE A 37 15.84 5.27 17.89
N THR A 38 16.73 5.60 18.81
CA THR A 38 17.80 4.66 19.18
C THR A 38 17.23 3.51 20.00
N ILE A 39 17.85 2.33 19.94
CA ILE A 39 17.46 1.17 20.76
C ILE A 39 17.45 1.52 22.26
N ARG A 40 18.36 2.40 22.69
CA ARG A 40 18.41 2.87 24.08
C ARG A 40 17.15 3.62 24.48
N ASP A 41 16.65 4.50 23.61
CA ASP A 41 15.48 5.31 23.90
C ASP A 41 14.20 4.49 23.80
N LEU A 42 14.15 3.54 22.85
CA LEU A 42 13.07 2.55 22.76
C LEU A 42 12.91 1.76 24.07
N LEU A 43 14.01 1.28 24.66
CA LEU A 43 13.98 0.54 25.94
C LEU A 43 13.59 1.41 27.15
N ARG A 44 13.61 2.74 27.00
CA ARG A 44 13.22 3.70 28.05
C ARG A 44 11.76 4.15 27.92
N LEU A 45 11.07 3.78 26.84
CA LEU A 45 9.65 4.08 26.68
C LEU A 45 8.86 3.35 27.76
N ASN A 46 8.07 4.13 28.48
CA ASN A 46 7.14 3.67 29.51
C ASN A 46 5.78 4.33 29.30
N GLU A 47 4.78 3.91 30.06
CA GLU A 47 3.46 4.56 30.05
C GLU A 47 3.60 6.08 30.30
N GLY A 48 2.93 6.88 29.46
CA GLY A 48 3.03 8.34 29.48
C GLY A 48 4.19 8.93 28.66
N SER A 49 5.03 8.12 28.03
CA SER A 49 6.07 8.63 27.12
C SER A 49 5.45 9.19 25.84
N VAL A 50 5.92 10.36 25.41
CA VAL A 50 5.51 11.01 24.16
C VAL A 50 6.63 10.86 23.15
N VAL A 51 6.29 10.40 21.94
CA VAL A 51 7.24 10.22 20.84
C VAL A 51 6.81 11.15 19.70
N GLU A 52 7.72 12.00 19.26
CA GLU A 52 7.50 12.89 18.13
C GLU A 52 7.68 12.12 16.81
N LEU A 53 6.77 12.36 15.87
CA LEU A 53 6.81 11.81 14.53
C LEU A 53 7.41 12.84 13.56
N ASP A 54 7.91 12.36 12.43
CA ASP A 54 8.57 13.14 11.37
C ASP A 54 7.62 14.01 10.52
N ARG A 55 6.37 14.14 10.95
CA ARG A 55 5.30 14.74 10.16
C ARG A 55 4.63 15.91 10.86
N LEU A 56 4.28 16.93 10.07
CA LEU A 56 3.61 18.13 10.57
C LEU A 56 2.09 17.91 10.66
N ALA A 57 1.49 18.55 11.67
CA ALA A 57 0.04 18.53 11.84
C ALA A 57 -0.63 19.25 10.65
N GLY A 58 -1.55 18.55 9.97
CA GLY A 58 -2.27 19.06 8.81
C GLY A 58 -1.82 18.48 7.47
N ASP A 59 -0.70 17.77 7.43
CA ASP A 59 -0.27 17.07 6.22
C ASP A 59 -1.21 15.89 5.88
N PRO A 60 -1.39 15.51 4.61
CA PRO A 60 -2.23 14.37 4.21
C PRO A 60 -1.64 13.02 4.63
N LEU A 61 -2.50 12.05 5.00
CA LEU A 61 -2.10 10.71 5.45
C LEU A 61 -1.58 9.85 4.30
N ASP A 62 -0.51 9.10 4.56
CA ASP A 62 -0.01 8.11 3.63
C ASP A 62 -0.90 6.87 3.68
N ILE A 63 -1.21 6.33 2.51
CA ILE A 63 -2.01 5.12 2.36
C ILE A 63 -1.14 4.09 1.65
N LEU A 64 -0.87 3.00 2.34
CA LEU A 64 -0.11 1.87 1.83
C LEU A 64 -1.06 0.73 1.49
N VAL A 65 -0.81 0.07 0.37
CA VAL A 65 -1.54 -1.12 -0.07
C VAL A 65 -0.59 -2.30 -0.04
N ASN A 66 -0.88 -3.30 0.79
CA ASN A 66 0.02 -4.45 0.99
C ASN A 66 1.48 -4.02 1.28
N ASN A 67 1.64 -3.00 2.13
CA ASN A 67 2.94 -2.43 2.54
C ASN A 67 3.75 -1.76 1.42
N THR A 68 3.13 -1.41 0.29
CA THR A 68 3.71 -0.58 -0.78
C THR A 68 2.92 0.71 -0.93
#